data_AF-K1RY79-F1
#
_entry.id   AF-K1RY79-F1
#
_cell.length_a   1.000
_cell.length_b   1.000
_cell.length_c   1.000
_cell.angle_alpha   90.00
_cell.angle_beta   90.00
_cell.angle_gamma   90.00
#
_symmetry.space_group_name_H-M   'P 1'
#
loop_
_entity.id
_entity.type
_entity.pdbx_description
1 polymer ?
#
loop_
_entity_poly.entity_id
_entity_poly.type
_entity_poly.pdbx_seq_one_letter_code
_entity_poly.pdbx_strand_id
1 'polypeptide(L)' 'ALAVLAAYRAQGIGSRLIGQMLEALRDAGYAQISLAVQQANRAHRLYRRFGFEVIRETPEEFIMVKSLR' A
#
# COMPACT_ATOMS: atom_id res chain seq x y z
N ALA A 1 -2.80 -0.01 -9.99
CA ALA A 1 -1.65 0.80 -9.54
C ALA A 1 -2.16 2.11 -8.92
N LEU A 2 -1.49 2.63 -7.89
CA LEU A 2 -1.85 3.89 -7.24
C LEU A 2 -0.73 4.91 -7.46
N ALA A 3 -1.06 6.09 -7.97
CA ALA A 3 -0.07 7.11 -8.31
C ALA A 3 -0.55 8.50 -7.88
N VAL A 4 0.40 9.29 -7.37
CA VAL A 4 0.21 10.72 -7.13
C VAL A 4 1.22 11.46 -8.00
N LEU A 5 0.70 12.37 -8.84
CA LEU A 5 1.49 13.25 -9.69
C LEU A 5 2.53 13.99 -8.84
N ALA A 6 3.73 14.19 -9.41
CA ALA A 6 4.88 14.73 -8.68
C ALA A 6 4.58 16.06 -7.95
N ALA A 7 3.85 16.96 -8.61
CA ALA A 7 3.42 18.26 -8.07
C ALA A 7 2.53 18.16 -6.82
N TYR A 8 1.91 17.01 -6.57
CA TYR A 8 0.94 16.79 -5.48
C TYR A 8 1.46 15.82 -4.40
N ARG A 9 2.73 15.42 -4.46
CA ARG A 9 3.34 14.53 -3.46
C ARG A 9 3.59 15.26 -2.14
N ALA A 10 3.80 14.49 -1.07
CA ALA A 10 4.01 14.98 0.30
C ALA A 10 2.85 15.78 0.94
N GLN A 11 1.69 15.84 0.28
CA GLN A 11 0.47 16.50 0.80
C GLN A 11 -0.54 15.53 1.44
N GLY A 12 -0.08 14.33 1.82
CA GLY A 12 -0.93 13.29 2.43
C GLY A 12 -1.97 12.66 1.49
N ILE A 13 -1.96 12.95 0.19
CA ILE A 13 -2.93 12.41 -0.79
C ILE A 13 -2.81 10.88 -0.88
N GLY A 14 -1.59 10.36 -1.02
CA GLY A 14 -1.37 8.91 -1.08
C GLY A 14 -1.86 8.18 0.18
N SER A 15 -1.68 8.78 1.36
CA SER A 15 -2.21 8.21 2.61
C SER A 15 -3.74 8.20 2.62
N ARG A 16 -4.39 9.28 2.19
CA ARG A 16 -5.86 9.35 2.11
C ARG A 16 -6.42 8.30 1.16
N LEU A 17 -5.81 8.16 -0.03
CA LEU A 17 -6.23 7.16 -1.01
C LEU A 17 -6.10 5.72 -0.48
N ILE A 18 -4.97 5.39 0.16
CA ILE A 18 -4.76 4.05 0.74
C ILE A 18 -5.72 3.81 1.91
N GLY A 19 -5.93 4.81 2.78
CA GLY A 19 -6.88 4.71 3.89
C GLY A 19 -8.30 4.39 3.42
N GLN A 20 -8.81 5.18 2.47
CA GLN A 20 -10.16 4.98 1.91
C GLN A 20 -10.30 3.63 1.19
N MET A 21 -9.27 3.21 0.44
CA MET A 21 -9.26 1.89 -0.19
C MET A 21 -9.35 0.76 0.85
N LEU A 22 -8.58 0.86 1.95
CA LEU A 22 -8.59 -0.15 3.01
C LEU A 22 -9.94 -0.19 3.75
N GLU A 23 -10.55 0.96 4.01
CA GLU A 23 -11.90 1.06 4.57
C GLU A 23 -12.93 0.39 3.66
N ALA A 24 -12.95 0.74 2.37
CA ALA A 24 -13.87 0.13 1.41
C ALA A 24 -13.72 -1.40 1.32
N LEU A 25 -12.49 -1.92 1.40
CA LEU A 25 -12.25 -3.36 1.38
C LEU A 25 -12.69 -4.05 2.69
N ARG A 26 -12.52 -3.39 3.83
CA ARG A 26 -13.03 -3.88 5.13
C ARG A 26 -14.56 -3.95 5.12
N ASP A 27 -15.21 -2.89 4.66
CA ASP A 27 -16.67 -2.80 4.60
C ASP A 27 -17.27 -3.82 3.62
N ALA A 28 -16.54 -4.16 2.56
CA ALA A 28 -16.89 -5.22 1.63
C ALA A 28 -16.63 -6.64 2.17
N GLY A 29 -16.08 -6.79 3.38
CA GLY A 29 -15.86 -8.08 4.04
C GLY A 29 -14.63 -8.85 3.57
N TYR A 30 -13.68 -8.20 2.89
CA TYR A 30 -12.43 -8.86 2.51
C TYR A 30 -11.55 -9.12 3.73
N ALA A 31 -10.96 -10.33 3.78
CA ALA A 31 -10.11 -10.73 4.90
C ALA A 31 -8.69 -10.13 4.82
N GLN A 32 -8.19 -9.90 3.60
CA GLN A 32 -6.79 -9.54 3.37
C GLN A 32 -6.62 -8.85 2.02
N ILE A 33 -5.56 -8.05 1.88
CA ILE A 33 -5.09 -7.47 0.62
C ILE A 33 -3.60 -7.73 0.45
N SER A 34 -3.17 -7.95 -0.79
CA SER A 34 -1.76 -7.99 -1.17
C SER A 34 -1.40 -6.94 -2.22
N LEU A 35 -0.12 -6.58 -2.29
CA LEU A 35 0.43 -5.73 -3.34
C LEU A 35 1.88 -6.12 -3.66
N ALA A 36 2.31 -5.77 -4.86
CA ALA A 36 3.72 -5.77 -5.27
C ALA A 36 4.20 -4.32 -5.38
N VAL A 37 5.42 -4.04 -4.89
CA VAL A 37 6.04 -2.72 -5.01
C VAL A 37 7.52 -2.87 -5.29
N GLN A 38 8.01 -2.16 -6.31
CA GLN A 38 9.44 -2.12 -6.60
C GLN A 38 10.24 -1.60 -5.40
N GLN A 39 11.39 -2.22 -5.12
CA GLN A 39 12.28 -1.79 -4.04
C GLN A 39 12.72 -0.33 -4.23
N ALA A 40 12.98 0.08 -5.48
CA ALA A 40 13.31 1.46 -5.86
C ALA A 40 12.17 2.46 -5.61
N ASN A 41 10.92 1.99 -5.46
CA ASN A 41 9.77 2.85 -5.23
C ASN A 41 9.60 3.14 -3.73
N ARG A 42 9.70 4.42 -3.35
CA ARG A 42 9.50 4.93 -1.98
C ARG A 42 8.15 4.56 -1.35
N ALA A 43 7.15 4.14 -2.14
CA ALA A 43 5.84 3.75 -1.66
C ALA A 43 5.87 2.57 -0.66
N HIS A 44 6.88 1.69 -0.68
CA HIS A 44 6.99 0.60 0.31
C HIS A 44 6.96 1.12 1.76
N ARG A 45 7.51 2.31 2.03
CA ARG A 45 7.46 2.93 3.37
C ARG A 45 6.06 3.39 3.76
N LEU A 46 5.27 3.85 2.78
CA LEU A 46 3.87 4.18 3.00
C LEU A 46 3.09 2.93 3.37
N TYR A 47 3.24 1.84 2.60
CA TYR A 47 2.55 0.59 2.86
C TYR A 47 2.91 0.00 4.23
N ARG A 48 4.18 0.00 4.62
CA ARG A 48 4.60 -0.41 5.99
C ARG A 48 3.89 0.40 7.08
N ARG A 49 3.75 1.72 6.91
CA ARG A 49 3.01 2.58 7.87
C ARG A 49 1.53 2.25 7.97
N PHE A 50 0.93 1.71 6.90
CA PHE A 50 -0.46 1.24 6.91
C PHE A 50 -0.60 -0.21 7.44
N GLY A 51 0.48 -0.81 7.93
CA GLY A 51 0.49 -2.17 8.49
C GLY A 51 0.47 -3.26 7.41
N PHE A 52 1.07 -2.99 6.25
CA PHE A 52 1.45 -4.05 5.33
C PHE A 52 2.80 -4.64 5.74
N GLU A 53 2.88 -5.96 5.69
CA GLU A 53 4.06 -6.75 6.02
C GLU A 53 4.64 -7.37 4.74
N VAL A 54 5.98 -7.46 4.64
CA VAL A 54 6.63 -8.10 3.50
C VAL A 54 6.56 -9.61 3.70
N ILE A 55 5.95 -10.33 2.78
CA ILE A 55 5.88 -11.81 2.79
C ILE A 55 6.86 -12.45 1.82
N ARG A 56 7.33 -11.68 0.82
CA ARG A 56 8.34 -12.11 -0.13
C ARG A 56 9.12 -10.91 -0.64
N GLU A 57 10.42 -11.09 -0.78
CA GLU A 57 11.34 -10.13 -1.39
C GLU A 57 11.99 -10.78 -2.61
N THR A 58 12.03 -10.06 -3.72
CA THR A 58 12.85 -10.36 -4.90
C THR A 58 13.86 -9.22 -5.09
N PRO A 59 14.88 -9.37 -5.95
CA PRO A 59 15.82 -8.27 -6.22
C PRO A 59 15.12 -6.97 -6.70
N GLU A 60 13.95 -7.10 -7.33
CA GLU A 60 13.21 -5.98 -7.92
C GLU A 60 12.08 -5.47 -7.02
N GLU A 61 11.37 -6.35 -6.30
CA GLU A 61 10.09 -6.01 -5.66
C GLU A 61 9.89 -6.64 -4.28
N PHE A 62 9.12 -5.95 -3.44
CA PHE A 62 8.47 -6.53 -2.27
C PHE A 62 7.06 -6.96 -2.61
N ILE A 63 6.69 -8.19 -2.24
CA ILE A 63 5.30 -8.60 -2.10
C ILE A 63 4.89 -8.37 -0.65
N MET A 64 3.84 -7.57 -0.47
CA MET A 64 3.36 -7.16 0.83
C MET A 64 1.91 -7.54 1.03
N VAL A 65 1.54 -7.82 2.28
CA VAL A 65 0.21 -8.28 2.68
C VAL A 65 -0.26 -7.53 3.92
N LYS A 66 -1.56 -7.25 3.99
CA LYS A 66 -2.22 -6.68 5.18
C LYS A 66 -3.50 -7.44 5.49
N SER A 67 -3.64 -7.89 6.74
CA SER A 67 -4.93 -8.34 7.29
C SER A 67 -5.90 -7.16 7.40
N LEU A 68 -7.14 -7.40 6.97
CA LEU A 68 -8.25 -6.44 7.06
C LEU A 68 -9.26 -6.84 8.15
N ARG A 69 -9.08 -8.01 8.77
CA ARG A 69 -9.79 -8.42 9.99
C ARG A 69 -9.25 -7.69 11.20
#